data_AF-A0A9W4T316-F1
#
_entry.id   AF-A0A9W4T316-F1
#
_cell.length_a   1.000
_cell.length_b   1.000
_cell.length_c   1.000
_cell.angle_alpha   90.00
_cell.angle_beta   90.00
_cell.angle_gamma   90.00
#
_symmetry.space_group_name_H-M   'P 1'
#
loop_
_entity.id
_entity.type
_entity.pdbx_description
1 polymer ?
#
loop_
_entity_poly.entity_id
_entity_poly.type
_entity_poly.pdbx_seq_one_letter_code
_entity_poly.pdbx_strand_id
1 'polypeptide(L)'
;LEIIHKADFVHHDFHSGNILLVKSYRKWQNGQWLIGDLGLSRPVSNITSNDKIYGIIPYIAPEILNGGSFSQAADIYSMGMIMWELTSGCRPFANSEYTHRLNVKIIDGKRPEITDDTPECFASLMKKCWDLDPTKRPSITEIRETFSDWYSENECVEQFFLAEERRLESVLLKKIASKSIDKHPKAIFTSRTCISKSSNLTP
;
A
#
# COMPACT_ATOMS: atom_id res chain seq x y z
N LEU A 1 1.78 -0.03 -12.79
CA LEU A 1 3.00 0.41 -12.08
C LEU A 1 4.25 -0.06 -12.82
N GLU A 2 4.29 -1.32 -13.27
CA GLU A 2 5.39 -1.85 -14.12
C GLU A 2 5.76 -0.96 -15.30
N ILE A 3 4.78 -0.41 -16.03
CA ILE A 3 5.05 0.53 -17.14
C ILE A 3 5.81 1.78 -16.66
N ILE A 4 5.46 2.33 -15.50
CA ILE A 4 6.11 3.51 -14.92
C ILE A 4 7.54 3.16 -14.53
N HIS A 5 7.74 2.02 -13.85
CA HIS A 5 9.06 1.60 -13.39
C HIS A 5 9.99 1.22 -14.55
N LYS A 6 9.49 0.54 -15.59
CA LYS A 6 10.27 0.22 -16.80
C LYS A 6 10.68 1.45 -17.60
N ALA A 7 10.00 2.58 -17.42
CA ALA A 7 10.38 3.86 -18.00
C ALA A 7 11.43 4.61 -17.16
N ASP A 8 11.94 4.02 -16.08
CA ASP A 8 12.81 4.63 -15.07
C ASP A 8 12.16 5.82 -14.32
N PHE A 9 10.85 5.72 -14.09
CA PHE A 9 10.09 6.67 -13.28
C PHE A 9 9.69 6.07 -11.93
N VAL A 10 9.40 6.96 -10.98
CA VAL A 10 8.76 6.66 -9.69
C VAL A 10 7.42 7.39 -9.66
N HIS A 11 6.38 6.77 -9.08
CA HIS A 11 5.06 7.39 -8.96
C HIS A 11 5.02 8.49 -7.87
N HIS A 12 5.75 8.28 -6.76
CA HIS A 12 5.88 9.17 -5.57
C HIS A 12 4.67 9.26 -4.65
N ASP A 13 3.44 9.17 -5.17
CA ASP A 13 2.22 9.21 -4.35
C ASP A 13 1.29 8.01 -4.65
N PHE A 14 1.86 6.81 -4.64
CA PHE A 14 1.10 5.61 -4.97
C PHE A 14 0.23 5.18 -3.77
N HIS A 15 -1.08 5.18 -3.95
CA HIS A 15 -2.04 4.70 -2.94
C HIS A 15 -3.36 4.33 -3.64
N SER A 16 -4.26 3.62 -2.96
CA SER A 16 -5.51 3.16 -3.59
C SER A 16 -6.44 4.29 -4.06
N GLY A 17 -6.34 5.49 -3.49
CA GLY A 17 -7.04 6.68 -4.00
C GLY A 17 -6.62 7.13 -5.41
N ASN A 18 -5.44 6.69 -5.88
CA ASN A 18 -4.89 6.96 -7.21
C ASN A 18 -5.04 5.74 -8.14
N ILE A 19 -5.85 4.75 -7.75
CA ILE A 19 -6.22 3.62 -8.58
C ILE A 19 -7.70 3.77 -8.99
N LEU A 20 -7.94 3.91 -10.28
CA LEU A 20 -9.25 4.19 -10.86
C LEU A 20 -9.80 2.94 -11.55
N LEU A 21 -11.08 2.65 -11.33
CA LEU A 21 -11.81 1.63 -12.10
C LEU A 21 -12.52 2.27 -13.29
N VAL A 22 -12.02 2.01 -14.49
CA VAL A 22 -12.72 2.36 -15.73
C VAL A 22 -13.68 1.23 -16.07
N LYS A 23 -14.99 1.50 -15.94
CA LYS A 23 -16.02 0.52 -16.28
C LYS A 23 -16.05 0.29 -17.79
N SER A 24 -16.16 -0.97 -18.22
CA SER A 24 -16.51 -1.26 -19.60
C SER A 24 -18.01 -1.03 -19.80
N TYR A 25 -18.36 -0.39 -20.91
CA TYR A 25 -19.76 -0.26 -21.34
C TYR A 25 -20.28 -1.52 -22.04
N ARG A 26 -19.41 -2.51 -22.28
CA ARG A 26 -19.77 -3.81 -22.86
C ARG A 26 -20.08 -4.81 -21.73
N LYS A 27 -21.27 -5.40 -21.75
CA LYS A 27 -21.76 -6.35 -20.72
C LYS A 27 -20.82 -7.53 -20.40
N TRP A 28 -19.93 -7.89 -21.32
CA TRP A 28 -19.07 -9.08 -21.22
C TRP A 28 -17.60 -8.76 -20.92
N GLN A 29 -17.26 -7.49 -20.70
CA GLN A 29 -15.90 -7.09 -20.38
C GLN A 29 -15.83 -6.56 -18.96
N ASN A 30 -14.88 -7.09 -18.19
CA ASN A 30 -14.56 -6.52 -16.89
C ASN A 30 -14.03 -5.08 -17.06
N GLY A 31 -14.25 -4.25 -16.04
CA GLY A 31 -13.62 -2.95 -15.99
C GLY A 31 -12.10 -3.07 -15.87
N GLN A 32 -11.39 -2.01 -16.25
CA GLN A 32 -9.93 -1.94 -16.17
C GLN A 32 -9.51 -1.06 -15.00
N TRP A 33 -8.57 -1.53 -14.20
CA TRP A 33 -7.93 -0.73 -13.16
C TRP A 33 -6.75 0.04 -13.75
N LEU A 34 -6.73 1.36 -13.56
CA LEU A 34 -5.69 2.26 -14.05
C LEU A 34 -5.06 3.02 -12.89
N ILE A 35 -3.77 3.29 -12.99
CA ILE A 35 -3.07 4.19 -12.07
C ILE A 35 -3.17 5.60 -12.63
N GLY A 36 -3.66 6.53 -11.80
CA GLY A 36 -3.79 7.95 -12.11
C GLY A 36 -2.88 8.81 -11.24
N ASP A 37 -3.07 10.13 -11.34
CA ASP A 37 -2.34 11.16 -10.58
C ASP A 37 -0.80 11.07 -10.68
N LEU A 38 -0.30 11.22 -11.90
CA LEU A 38 1.13 11.24 -12.20
C LEU A 38 1.77 12.63 -12.02
N GLY A 39 1.09 13.58 -11.37
CA GLY A 39 1.55 14.97 -11.24
C GLY A 39 2.85 15.12 -10.45
N LEU A 40 3.18 14.11 -9.63
CA LEU A 40 4.43 14.03 -8.85
C LEU A 40 5.42 12.99 -9.40
N SER A 41 5.03 12.27 -10.45
CA SER A 41 5.88 11.25 -11.06
C SER A 41 7.07 11.90 -11.77
N ARG A 42 8.25 11.32 -11.60
CA ARG A 42 9.48 11.87 -12.19
C ARG A 42 10.53 10.78 -12.44
N PRO A 43 11.51 11.05 -13.34
CA PRO A 43 12.61 10.14 -13.57
C PRO A 43 13.42 9.91 -12.30
N VAL A 44 13.90 8.68 -12.09
CA VAL A 44 14.77 8.33 -10.96
C VAL A 44 16.01 9.23 -10.89
N SER A 45 16.55 9.64 -12.06
CA SER A 45 17.71 10.53 -12.17
C SER A 45 17.49 11.94 -11.60
N ASN A 46 16.23 12.37 -11.47
CA ASN A 46 15.87 13.73 -11.06
C ASN A 46 15.41 13.81 -9.59
N ILE A 47 15.51 12.70 -8.84
CA ILE A 47 15.14 12.64 -7.44
C ILE A 47 16.28 13.24 -6.60
N THR A 48 15.94 14.12 -5.65
CA THR A 48 16.92 14.75 -4.76
C THR A 48 16.61 14.45 -3.31
N SER A 49 17.63 14.43 -2.46
CA SER A 49 17.47 14.16 -1.02
C SER A 49 16.69 15.24 -0.26
N ASN A 50 16.45 16.40 -0.88
CA ASN A 50 15.77 17.54 -0.27
C ASN A 50 14.30 17.67 -0.71
N ASP A 51 13.78 16.67 -1.42
CA ASP A 51 12.39 16.66 -1.84
C ASP A 51 11.47 16.69 -0.62
N LYS A 52 10.49 17.61 -0.64
CA LYS A 52 9.44 17.64 0.39
C LYS A 52 8.70 16.30 0.33
N ILE A 53 8.50 15.69 1.50
CA ILE A 53 7.69 14.49 1.61
C ILE A 53 6.24 14.87 1.32
N TYR A 54 5.62 14.20 0.37
CA TYR A 54 4.22 14.36 0.00
C TYR A 54 3.56 12.99 -0.09
N GLY A 55 2.32 12.90 0.39
CA GLY A 55 1.48 11.72 0.25
C GLY A 55 0.64 11.43 1.49
N ILE A 56 0.18 10.18 1.62
CA ILE A 56 -0.62 9.70 2.75
C ILE A 56 0.26 8.86 3.67
N ILE A 57 0.55 9.33 4.89
CA ILE A 57 1.55 8.78 5.84
C ILE A 57 1.68 7.25 5.81
N PRO A 58 0.60 6.46 6.00
CA PRO A 58 0.72 5.00 5.98
C PRO A 58 1.32 4.38 4.71
N TYR A 59 1.13 5.00 3.54
CA TYR A 59 1.63 4.50 2.25
C TYR A 59 3.05 5.00 1.94
N ILE A 60 3.58 5.96 2.72
CA ILE A 60 4.92 6.50 2.52
C ILE A 60 5.93 5.54 3.15
N ALA A 61 6.93 5.14 2.36
CA ALA A 61 7.95 4.20 2.80
C ALA A 61 8.80 4.75 3.97
N PRO A 62 9.25 3.89 4.90
CA PRO A 62 9.94 4.31 6.11
C PRO A 62 11.23 5.08 5.84
N GLU A 63 11.99 4.70 4.82
CA GLU A 63 13.20 5.40 4.41
C GLU A 63 12.91 6.83 3.95
N ILE A 64 11.76 7.08 3.32
CA ILE A 64 11.33 8.42 2.90
C ILE A 64 10.92 9.25 4.10
N LEU A 65 10.13 8.68 5.02
CA LEU A 65 9.77 9.33 6.28
C LEU A 65 11.01 9.70 7.13
N ASN A 66 12.10 8.94 6.98
CA ASN A 66 13.38 9.17 7.63
C ASN A 66 14.32 10.12 6.86
N GLY A 67 13.85 10.78 5.80
CA GLY A 67 14.61 11.76 5.02
C GLY A 67 15.49 11.17 3.92
N GLY A 68 15.27 9.90 3.55
CA GLY A 68 15.87 9.28 2.38
C GLY A 68 15.26 9.77 1.07
N SER A 69 15.86 9.34 -0.05
CA SER A 69 15.40 9.69 -1.40
C SER A 69 14.36 8.71 -1.91
N PHE A 70 13.41 9.20 -2.69
CA PHE A 70 12.43 8.37 -3.37
C PHE A 70 13.09 7.39 -4.33
N SER A 71 12.48 6.21 -4.46
CA SER A 71 12.92 5.16 -5.36
C SER A 71 11.72 4.33 -5.78
N GLN A 72 11.88 3.48 -6.80
CA GLN A 72 10.84 2.54 -7.21
C GLN A 72 10.44 1.61 -6.06
N ALA A 73 11.39 1.24 -5.20
CA ALA A 73 11.14 0.44 -3.99
C ALA A 73 10.20 1.15 -2.99
N ALA A 74 10.13 2.48 -3.00
CA ALA A 74 9.16 3.23 -2.19
C ALA A 74 7.72 3.02 -2.71
N ASP A 75 7.50 3.00 -4.02
CA ASP A 75 6.18 2.65 -4.59
C ASP A 75 5.81 1.19 -4.26
N ILE A 76 6.79 0.28 -4.18
CA ILE A 76 6.56 -1.12 -3.78
C ILE A 76 6.10 -1.22 -2.32
N TYR A 77 6.67 -0.42 -1.43
CA TYR A 77 6.16 -0.33 -0.06
C TYR A 77 4.71 0.12 -0.05
N SER A 78 4.36 1.13 -0.85
CA SER A 78 2.99 1.60 -0.97
C SER A 78 2.06 0.51 -1.53
N MET A 79 2.54 -0.31 -2.49
CA MET A 79 1.82 -1.49 -2.96
C MET A 79 1.53 -2.47 -1.82
N GLY A 80 2.48 -2.75 -0.93
CA GLY A 80 2.26 -3.58 0.26
C GLY A 80 1.14 -3.04 1.17
N MET A 81 1.05 -1.72 1.32
CA MET A 81 -0.02 -1.08 2.09
C MET A 81 -1.39 -1.16 1.40
N ILE A 82 -1.42 -1.09 0.06
CA ILE A 82 -2.63 -1.32 -0.73
C ILE A 82 -3.07 -2.77 -0.64
N MET A 83 -2.14 -3.73 -0.72
CA MET A 83 -2.42 -5.16 -0.54
C MET A 83 -3.11 -5.40 0.82
N TRP A 84 -2.62 -4.77 1.88
CA TRP A 84 -3.25 -4.85 3.21
C TRP A 84 -4.64 -4.21 3.26
N GLU A 85 -4.83 -3.07 2.59
CA GLU A 85 -6.13 -2.43 2.48
C GLU A 85 -7.16 -3.33 1.78
N LEU A 86 -6.74 -4.10 0.76
CA LEU A 86 -7.60 -5.02 0.04
C LEU A 86 -8.08 -6.18 0.93
N THR A 87 -7.22 -6.73 1.79
CA THR A 87 -7.59 -7.86 2.64
C THR A 87 -8.38 -7.42 3.87
N SER A 88 -7.97 -6.33 4.52
CA SER A 88 -8.65 -5.82 5.71
C SER A 88 -9.94 -5.05 5.40
N GLY A 89 -10.12 -4.60 4.16
CA GLY A 89 -11.18 -3.66 3.77
C GLY A 89 -11.06 -2.29 4.46
N CYS A 90 -9.92 -1.99 5.08
CA CYS A 90 -9.69 -0.82 5.92
C CYS A 90 -8.47 -0.03 5.44
N ARG A 91 -8.49 1.29 5.66
CA ARG A 91 -7.31 2.11 5.45
C ARG A 91 -6.23 1.74 6.47
N PRO A 92 -4.95 1.62 6.08
CA PRO A 92 -3.86 1.30 7.00
C PRO A 92 -3.83 2.27 8.19
N PHE A 93 -3.79 1.74 9.41
CA PHE A 93 -3.82 2.52 10.66
C PHE A 93 -5.03 3.47 10.82
N ALA A 94 -6.20 3.17 10.24
CA ALA A 94 -7.40 4.03 10.34
C ALA A 94 -7.84 4.39 11.78
N ASN A 95 -7.43 3.61 12.77
CA ASN A 95 -7.67 3.84 14.20
C ASN A 95 -6.62 4.75 14.88
N SER A 96 -5.64 5.24 14.13
CA SER A 96 -4.54 6.06 14.62
C SER A 96 -4.62 7.49 14.08
N GLU A 97 -4.09 8.45 14.83
CA GLU A 97 -3.87 9.81 14.35
C GLU A 97 -2.70 9.86 13.37
N TYR A 98 -2.90 10.49 12.20
CA TYR A 98 -1.88 10.60 11.15
C TYR A 98 -0.96 11.81 11.40
N THR A 99 -0.15 11.71 12.45
CA THR A 99 0.84 12.72 12.87
C THR A 99 2.26 12.20 12.75
N HIS A 100 3.24 13.07 13.02
CA HIS A 100 4.65 12.72 13.15
C HIS A 100 4.91 11.53 14.09
N ARG A 101 4.08 11.33 15.13
CA ARG A 101 4.17 10.16 16.02
C ARG A 101 3.93 8.84 15.29
N LEU A 102 3.04 8.83 14.29
CA LEU A 102 2.83 7.64 13.45
C LEU A 102 4.03 7.41 12.53
N ASN A 103 4.63 8.48 11.97
CA ASN A 103 5.83 8.39 11.15
C ASN A 103 6.96 7.68 11.91
N VAL A 104 7.24 8.11 13.15
CA VAL A 104 8.27 7.49 14.01
C VAL A 104 7.99 6.01 14.21
N LYS A 105 6.75 5.63 14.52
CA LYS A 105 6.37 4.22 14.69
C LYS A 105 6.58 3.41 13.41
N ILE A 106 6.23 3.94 12.25
CA ILE A 106 6.41 3.26 10.95
C ILE A 106 7.91 3.05 10.65
N ILE A 107 8.74 4.06 10.90
CA ILE A 107 10.20 4.00 10.79
C ILE A 107 10.76 2.91 11.71
N ASP A 108 10.22 2.80 12.94
CA ASP A 108 10.61 1.79 13.93
C ASP A 108 10.00 0.40 13.63
N GLY A 109 9.42 0.19 12.45
CA GLY A 109 8.93 -1.11 11.99
C GLY A 109 7.46 -1.41 12.29
N LYS A 110 6.68 -0.46 12.79
CA LYS A 110 5.24 -0.65 12.96
C LYS A 110 4.58 -0.96 11.62
N ARG A 111 3.79 -2.03 11.59
CA ARG A 111 2.92 -2.41 10.46
C ARG A 111 1.48 -2.60 10.95
N PRO A 112 0.47 -2.50 10.06
CA PRO A 112 -0.88 -2.91 10.39
C PRO A 112 -0.92 -4.41 10.73
N GLU A 113 -1.85 -4.79 11.60
CA GLU A 113 -2.07 -6.20 11.96
C GLU A 113 -2.67 -6.95 10.75
N ILE A 114 -2.09 -8.10 10.40
CA ILE A 114 -2.62 -8.94 9.33
C ILE A 114 -3.82 -9.70 9.89
N THR A 115 -4.94 -9.63 9.19
CA THR A 115 -6.18 -10.28 9.63
C THR A 115 -6.13 -11.79 9.35
N ASP A 116 -6.80 -12.58 10.19
CA ASP A 116 -6.83 -14.05 10.11
C ASP A 116 -7.46 -14.60 8.82
N ASP A 117 -8.16 -13.74 8.07
CA ASP A 117 -8.75 -14.01 6.76
C ASP A 117 -7.84 -13.55 5.59
N THR A 118 -6.56 -13.28 5.84
CA THR A 118 -5.57 -13.05 4.78
C THR A 118 -4.89 -14.37 4.39
N PRO A 119 -4.90 -14.78 3.10
CA PRO A 119 -4.17 -15.96 2.64
C PRO A 119 -2.67 -15.86 2.95
N GLU A 120 -2.02 -16.94 3.37
CA GLU A 120 -0.60 -16.91 3.79
C GLU A 120 0.35 -16.53 2.66
N CYS A 121 0.09 -17.01 1.44
CA CYS A 121 0.82 -16.61 0.23
C CYS A 121 0.76 -15.10 -0.02
N PHE A 122 -0.44 -14.52 0.11
CA PHE A 122 -0.70 -13.11 -0.05
C PHE A 122 -0.03 -12.30 1.08
N ALA A 123 -0.14 -12.79 2.32
CA ALA A 123 0.55 -12.21 3.48
C ALA A 123 2.07 -12.23 3.30
N SER A 124 2.63 -13.31 2.77
CA SER A 124 4.06 -13.47 2.52
C SER A 124 4.56 -12.46 1.47
N LEU A 125 3.86 -12.33 0.34
CA LEU A 125 4.21 -11.33 -0.68
C LEU A 125 4.05 -9.90 -0.14
N MET A 126 2.93 -9.60 0.53
CA MET A 126 2.68 -8.32 1.17
C MET A 126 3.80 -7.95 2.17
N LYS A 127 4.27 -8.92 2.95
CA LYS A 127 5.38 -8.74 3.89
C LYS A 127 6.70 -8.37 3.20
N LYS A 128 7.00 -8.99 2.07
CA LYS A 128 8.17 -8.62 1.24
C LYS A 128 8.03 -7.20 0.68
N CYS A 129 6.84 -6.82 0.22
CA CYS A 129 6.60 -5.48 -0.33
C CYS A 129 6.86 -4.36 0.69
N TRP A 130 6.52 -4.55 1.97
CA TRP A 130 6.69 -3.53 3.01
C TRP A 130 7.90 -3.73 3.93
N ASP A 131 8.90 -4.51 3.49
CA ASP A 131 10.14 -4.72 4.22
C ASP A 131 10.80 -3.37 4.58
N LEU A 132 11.44 -3.31 5.74
CA LEU A 132 12.13 -2.11 6.20
C LEU A 132 13.32 -1.79 5.29
N ASP A 133 14.01 -2.81 4.81
CA ASP A 133 15.10 -2.68 3.85
C ASP A 133 14.54 -2.59 2.42
N PRO A 134 14.65 -1.43 1.74
CA PRO A 134 14.11 -1.26 0.40
C PRO A 134 14.74 -2.22 -0.63
N THR A 135 15.95 -2.73 -0.38
CA THR A 135 16.63 -3.67 -1.29
C THR A 135 16.07 -5.08 -1.25
N LYS A 136 15.32 -5.44 -0.19
CA LYS A 136 14.66 -6.73 -0.04
C LYS A 136 13.26 -6.76 -0.65
N ARG A 137 12.75 -5.61 -1.06
CA ARG A 137 11.42 -5.51 -1.68
C ARG A 137 11.50 -6.03 -3.12
N PRO A 138 10.51 -6.81 -3.56
CA PRO A 138 10.48 -7.30 -4.94
C PRO A 138 10.24 -6.14 -5.90
N SER A 139 10.70 -6.29 -7.13
CA SER A 139 10.29 -5.44 -8.24
C SER A 139 8.80 -5.63 -8.54
N ILE A 140 8.20 -4.63 -9.17
CA ILE A 140 6.81 -4.73 -9.64
C ILE A 140 6.62 -5.83 -10.69
N THR A 141 7.67 -6.18 -11.43
CA THR A 141 7.66 -7.30 -12.39
C THR A 141 7.50 -8.62 -11.66
N GLU A 142 8.30 -8.86 -10.60
CA GLU A 142 8.20 -10.08 -9.77
C GLU A 142 6.83 -10.19 -9.08
N ILE A 143 6.25 -9.06 -8.62
CA ILE A 143 4.88 -9.04 -8.05
C ILE A 143 3.86 -9.44 -9.12
N ARG A 144 3.95 -8.89 -10.34
CA ARG A 144 3.05 -9.21 -11.44
C ARG A 144 3.14 -10.68 -11.82
N GLU A 145 4.36 -11.23 -11.89
CA GLU A 145 4.61 -12.64 -12.18
C GLU A 145 4.02 -13.53 -11.08
N THR A 146 4.26 -13.21 -9.81
CA THR A 146 3.65 -13.93 -8.68
C THR A 146 2.12 -13.97 -8.77
N PHE A 147 1.46 -12.85 -9.10
CA PHE A 147 0.01 -12.82 -9.30
C PHE A 147 -0.44 -13.61 -10.53
N SER A 148 0.37 -13.64 -11.60
CA SER A 148 0.11 -14.43 -12.80
C SER A 148 0.17 -15.93 -12.49
N ASP A 149 1.14 -16.35 -11.68
CA ASP A 149 1.34 -17.76 -11.31
C ASP A 149 0.17 -18.23 -10.43
N TRP A 150 -0.25 -17.45 -9.44
CA TRP A 150 -1.45 -17.74 -8.63
C TRP A 150 -2.71 -17.89 -9.49
N TYR A 151 -2.87 -17.04 -10.51
CA TYR A 151 -4.03 -17.07 -11.40
C TYR A 151 -4.00 -18.24 -12.40
N SER A 152 -2.84 -18.53 -12.99
CA SER A 152 -2.70 -19.46 -14.11
C SER A 152 -2.38 -20.88 -13.68
N GLU A 153 -1.60 -21.06 -12.62
CA GLU A 153 -1.17 -22.37 -12.11
C GLU A 153 -2.07 -22.89 -10.99
N ASN A 154 -3.11 -22.14 -10.60
CA ASN A 154 -3.94 -22.38 -9.42
C ASN A 154 -3.12 -22.52 -8.13
N GLU A 155 -1.93 -21.91 -8.09
CA GLU A 155 -1.12 -21.87 -6.89
C GLU A 155 -1.88 -21.09 -5.80
N CYS A 156 -1.87 -21.61 -4.58
CA CYS A 156 -2.50 -21.01 -3.40
C CYS A 156 -4.03 -20.85 -3.44
N VAL A 157 -4.72 -21.35 -4.47
CA VAL A 157 -6.19 -21.24 -4.62
C VAL A 157 -6.94 -21.72 -3.38
N GLU A 158 -6.51 -22.83 -2.77
CA GLU A 158 -7.10 -23.33 -1.51
C GLU A 158 -7.00 -22.31 -0.37
N GLN A 159 -5.87 -21.61 -0.24
CA GLN A 159 -5.71 -20.58 0.80
C GLN A 159 -6.66 -19.40 0.57
N PHE A 160 -6.87 -19.01 -0.69
CA PHE A 160 -7.85 -17.96 -1.03
C PHE A 160 -9.28 -18.37 -0.72
N PHE A 161 -9.67 -19.62 -0.99
CA PHE A 161 -11.00 -20.12 -0.62
C PHE A 161 -11.22 -20.15 0.90
N LEU A 162 -10.27 -20.70 1.66
CA LEU A 162 -10.37 -20.75 3.12
C LEU A 162 -10.38 -19.35 3.75
N ALA A 163 -9.62 -18.41 3.19
CA ALA A 163 -9.64 -17.02 3.60
C ALA A 163 -11.01 -16.37 3.37
N GLU A 164 -11.63 -16.62 2.21
CA GLU A 164 -12.95 -16.10 1.88
C GLU A 164 -14.04 -16.67 2.81
N GLU A 165 -13.99 -17.98 3.13
CA GLU A 165 -14.89 -18.59 4.11
C GLU A 165 -14.79 -17.90 5.48
N ARG A 166 -13.57 -17.73 6.01
CA ARG A 166 -13.32 -17.01 7.27
C ARG A 166 -13.82 -15.57 7.23
N ARG A 167 -13.62 -14.88 6.11
CA ARG A 167 -14.08 -13.50 5.91
C ARG A 167 -15.60 -13.41 5.97
N LEU A 168 -16.31 -14.31 5.28
CA LEU A 168 -17.77 -14.35 5.27
C LEU A 168 -18.34 -14.63 6.67
N GLU A 169 -17.75 -15.57 7.41
CA GLU A 169 -18.10 -15.85 8.81
C GLU A 169 -17.90 -14.60 9.70
N SER A 170 -16.74 -13.94 9.60
CA SER A 170 -16.43 -12.73 10.35
C SER A 170 -17.39 -11.58 10.06
N VAL A 171 -17.74 -11.36 8.79
CA VAL A 171 -18.72 -10.34 8.37
C VAL A 171 -20.11 -10.65 8.94
N LEU A 172 -20.53 -11.92 8.91
CA LEU A 172 -21.80 -12.34 9.48
C LEU A 172 -21.84 -12.08 10.99
N LEU A 173 -20.78 -12.45 11.71
CA LEU A 173 -20.65 -12.21 13.16
C LEU A 173 -20.66 -10.72 13.51
N LYS A 174 -19.96 -9.87 12.74
CA LYS A 174 -19.95 -8.41 12.96
C LYS A 174 -21.33 -7.77 12.72
N LYS A 175 -22.05 -8.24 11.69
CA LYS A 175 -23.44 -7.80 11.44
C LYS A 175 -24.35 -8.15 12.61
N ILE A 176 -24.23 -9.36 13.14
CA ILE A 176 -24.98 -9.80 14.34
C ILE A 176 -24.61 -8.93 15.55
N ALA A 177 -23.32 -8.63 15.73
CA ALA A 177 -22.82 -7.85 16.87
C ALA A 177 -22.98 -6.32 16.73
N SER A 178 -23.48 -5.80 15.60
CA SER A 178 -23.61 -4.35 15.32
C SER A 178 -22.33 -3.53 15.55
N LYS A 179 -21.14 -4.13 15.36
CA LYS A 179 -19.86 -3.45 15.60
C LYS A 179 -19.39 -2.68 14.35
N SER A 180 -19.26 -1.36 14.44
CA SER A 180 -18.53 -0.55 13.45
C SER A 180 -17.04 -0.49 13.76
N ILE A 181 -16.22 -0.32 12.73
CA ILE A 181 -14.79 0.01 12.90
C ILE A 181 -14.71 1.52 13.12
N ASP A 182 -14.31 1.92 14.32
CA ASP A 182 -14.16 3.33 14.67
C ASP A 182 -12.96 3.93 13.94
N LYS A 183 -13.25 4.82 12.99
CA LYS A 183 -12.24 5.65 12.33
C LYS A 183 -11.82 6.75 13.30
N HIS A 184 -10.52 6.92 13.50
CA HIS A 184 -10.03 8.02 14.30
C HIS A 184 -10.33 9.35 13.57
N PRO A 185 -10.91 10.38 14.23
CA PRO A 185 -11.32 11.63 13.57
C PRO A 185 -10.16 12.41 12.94
N LYS A 186 -8.92 12.10 13.35
CA LYS A 186 -7.68 12.67 12.83
C LYS A 186 -6.89 11.72 11.92
N ALA A 187 -7.51 10.67 11.41
CA ALA A 187 -6.99 9.94 10.26
C ALA A 187 -7.23 10.77 9.00
N ILE A 188 -6.24 10.89 8.12
CA ILE A 188 -6.35 11.69 6.89
C ILE A 188 -6.06 10.82 5.68
N PHE A 189 -7.02 10.71 4.78
CA PHE A 189 -6.97 9.83 3.61
C PHE A 189 -6.74 10.57 2.30
N THR A 190 -6.17 11.78 2.37
CA THR A 190 -5.82 12.62 1.23
C THR A 190 -4.36 13.02 1.29
N SER A 191 -3.73 13.11 0.12
CA SER A 191 -2.31 13.45 -0.01
C SER A 191 -2.01 14.88 0.40
N ARG A 192 -0.87 15.07 1.05
CA ARG A 192 -0.40 16.37 1.54
C ARG A 192 1.08 16.34 1.87
N THR A 193 1.66 17.52 2.04
CA THR A 193 3.02 17.67 2.58
C THR A 193 3.10 17.09 4.00
N CYS A 194 4.09 16.24 4.23
CA CYS A 194 4.37 15.59 5.51
C CYS A 194 5.68 16.11 6.11
N ILE A 195 5.77 16.12 7.44
CA ILE A 195 6.98 16.52 8.17
C ILE A 195 7.88 15.29 8.36
N SER A 196 9.10 15.37 7.84
CA SER A 196 10.14 14.35 8.00
C SER A 196 10.68 14.30 9.44
N LYS A 197 11.35 13.21 9.82
CA LYS A 197 12.05 13.13 11.11
C LYS A 197 13.23 14.11 11.20
N SER A 198 13.89 14.42 10.08
CA SER A 198 15.04 15.33 10.04
C SER A 198 14.69 16.82 10.15
N SER A 199 13.43 17.21 9.92
CA SER A 199 13.00 18.62 9.96
C SER A 199 12.90 19.25 11.36
N ASN A 200 13.13 18.50 12.44
CA ASN A 200 13.14 19.00 13.83
C ASN A 200 14.55 19.06 14.45
N LEU A 201 15.61 19.01 13.65
CA LEU A 201 17.00 19.11 14.11
C LEU A 201 17.64 20.51 13.90
N THR A 202 16.87 21.52 13.50
CA THR A 202 17.34 22.91 13.55
C THR A 202 17.00 23.54 14.90
N PRO A 203 17.98 24.15 15.62
CA PRO A 203 17.79 24.76 16.94
C PRO A 203 16.70 25.83 16.97
#